data_AF-A0A4Y9NC78-F1
#
_entry.id   AF-A0A4Y9NC78-F1
#
_cell.length_a   1.000
_cell.length_b   1.000
_cell.length_c   1.000
_cell.angle_alpha   90.00
_cell.angle_beta   90.00
_cell.angle_gamma   90.00
#
_symmetry.space_group_name_H-M   'P 1'
#
loop_
_entity.id
_entity.type
_entity.pdbx_description
1 polymer ?
#
loop_
_entity_poly.entity_id
_entity_poly.type
_entity_poly.pdbx_seq_one_letter_code
_entity_poly.pdbx_strand_id
1 'polypeptide(L)'
;MSSAAPSSSAGRTPPMPAVVAVALALMSALVPGFFVLIALGFSGGQLSAVEWGLLLIPAALTVGLVAGVVLLLVGRSWGLLTVAAGALALLIVGGTVFGGWAEGAPVFALVSALLPAAAAALAARPVVRGWVAARRAERSGE
;
A
#
# COMPACT_ATOMS: atom_id res chain seq x y z
N MET A 1 -19.64 31.47 32.60
CA MET A 1 -18.35 30.81 32.33
C MET A 1 -18.52 29.99 31.05
N SER A 2 -18.22 30.60 29.89
CA SER A 2 -18.30 29.91 28.60
C SER A 2 -17.11 28.98 28.46
N SER A 3 -17.39 27.67 28.43
CA SER A 3 -16.41 26.65 28.07
C SER A 3 -16.06 26.87 26.59
N ALA A 4 -14.86 27.39 26.33
CA ALA A 4 -14.30 27.43 24.99
C ALA A 4 -14.10 25.99 24.53
N ALA A 5 -14.98 25.50 23.65
CA ALA A 5 -14.77 24.24 22.97
C ALA A 5 -13.40 24.30 22.26
N PRO A 6 -12.47 23.37 22.51
CA PRO A 6 -11.23 23.33 21.74
C PRO A 6 -11.60 22.97 20.30
N SER A 7 -11.60 23.96 19.42
CA SER A 7 -11.56 23.76 17.98
C SER A 7 -10.20 23.14 17.65
N SER A 8 -10.05 21.82 17.84
CA SER A 8 -8.92 21.11 17.27
C SER A 8 -9.18 21.03 15.77
N SER A 9 -8.66 22.01 15.03
CA SER A 9 -8.41 21.82 13.61
C SER A 9 -7.47 20.62 13.50
N ALA A 10 -8.02 19.42 13.32
CA ALA A 10 -7.23 18.28 12.92
C ALA A 10 -6.49 18.71 11.65
N GLY A 11 -5.17 18.84 11.73
CA GLY A 11 -4.39 19.52 10.70
C GLY A 11 -4.73 18.96 9.31
N ARG A 12 -5.04 19.85 8.35
CA ARG A 12 -5.20 19.48 6.93
C ARG A 12 -3.98 18.72 6.40
N THR A 13 -2.82 18.94 7.03
CA THR A 13 -1.55 18.30 6.75
C THR A 13 -1.53 16.85 7.26
N PRO A 14 -1.16 15.87 6.40
CA PRO A 14 -1.01 14.49 6.82
C PRO A 14 0.13 14.34 7.84
N PRO A 15 0.00 13.43 8.83
CA PRO A 15 1.07 13.17 9.78
C PRO A 15 2.27 12.52 9.07
N MET A 16 3.50 12.78 9.54
CA MET A 16 4.72 12.29 8.91
C MET A 16 4.72 10.76 8.65
N PRO A 17 4.23 9.90 9.57
CA PRO A 17 4.08 8.46 9.28
C PRO A 17 3.25 8.15 8.04
N ALA A 18 2.21 8.94 7.73
CA ALA A 18 1.41 8.75 6.52
C ALA A 18 2.20 9.13 5.26
N VAL A 19 2.99 10.20 5.30
CA VAL A 19 3.84 10.62 4.17
C VAL A 19 4.90 9.55 3.87
N VAL A 20 5.55 9.02 4.91
CA VAL A 20 6.53 7.94 4.76
C VAL A 20 5.86 6.66 4.25
N ALA A 21 4.69 6.30 4.78
CA ALA A 21 3.94 5.13 4.29
C ALA A 21 3.60 5.25 2.80
N VAL A 22 3.19 6.44 2.35
CA VAL A 22 2.90 6.71 0.94
C VAL A 22 4.15 6.53 0.08
N ALA A 23 5.28 7.12 0.47
CA ALA A 23 6.53 7.00 -0.28
C ALA A 23 6.98 5.53 -0.41
N LEU A 24 6.96 4.79 0.70
CA LEU A 24 7.34 3.37 0.72
C LEU A 24 6.39 2.50 -0.12
N ALA A 25 5.08 2.77 -0.06
CA ALA A 25 4.10 2.05 -0.86
C ALA A 25 4.25 2.31 -2.36
N LEU A 26 4.53 3.55 -2.77
CA LEU A 26 4.80 3.89 -4.16
C LEU A 26 6.06 3.19 -4.66
N MET A 27 7.15 3.20 -3.88
CA MET A 27 8.37 2.46 -4.22
C MET A 27 8.11 0.95 -4.33
N SER A 28 7.27 0.41 -3.45
CA SER A 28 6.89 -1.01 -3.45
C SER A 28 6.00 -1.39 -4.64
N ALA A 29 5.19 -0.45 -5.16
CA ALA A 29 4.33 -0.67 -6.32
C ALA A 29 5.10 -0.69 -7.64
N LEU A 30 6.30 -0.11 -7.70
CA LEU A 30 7.10 -0.03 -8.92
C LEU A 30 7.45 -1.41 -9.48
N VAL A 31 7.96 -2.31 -8.64
CA VAL A 31 8.41 -3.65 -9.07
C VAL A 31 7.26 -4.49 -9.66
N PRO A 32 6.15 -4.76 -8.95
CA PRO A 32 5.04 -5.53 -9.51
C PRO A 32 4.35 -4.79 -10.66
N GLY A 33 4.26 -3.45 -10.61
CA GLY A 33 3.68 -2.67 -11.71
C GLY A 33 4.51 -2.79 -12.99
N PHE A 34 5.83 -2.68 -12.88
CA PHE A 34 6.73 -2.84 -14.02
C PHE A 34 6.73 -4.27 -14.56
N PHE A 35 6.68 -5.27 -13.69
CA PHE A 35 6.50 -6.67 -14.08
C PHE A 35 5.23 -6.87 -14.94
N VAL A 36 4.09 -6.31 -14.51
CA VAL A 36 2.83 -6.41 -15.26
C VAL A 36 2.94 -5.76 -16.63
N LEU A 37 3.56 -4.58 -16.72
CA LEU A 37 3.76 -3.87 -17.99
C LEU A 37 4.65 -4.64 -18.96
N ILE A 38 5.77 -5.19 -18.47
CA ILE A 38 6.68 -6.03 -19.26
C ILE A 38 5.93 -7.28 -19.74
N ALA A 39 5.30 -8.02 -18.84
CA ALA A 39 4.64 -9.27 -19.18
C ALA A 39 3.53 -9.06 -20.22
N LEU A 40 2.74 -7.98 -20.12
CA LEU A 40 1.75 -7.61 -21.15
C LEU A 40 2.39 -7.20 -22.47
N GLY A 41 3.49 -6.43 -22.42
CA GLY A 41 4.20 -5.99 -23.62
C GLY A 41 4.79 -7.15 -24.42
N PHE A 42 5.33 -8.16 -23.72
CA PHE A 42 5.93 -9.34 -24.36
C PHE A 42 4.92 -10.43 -24.73
N SER A 43 3.73 -10.47 -24.13
CA SER A 43 2.73 -11.51 -24.45
C SER A 43 2.03 -11.30 -25.78
N GLY A 44 2.10 -10.11 -26.38
CA GLY A 44 1.34 -9.77 -27.58
C GLY A 44 -0.18 -9.91 -27.39
N GLY A 45 -0.67 -9.90 -26.14
CA GLY A 45 -2.06 -10.14 -25.78
C GLY A 45 -2.49 -11.61 -25.77
N GLN A 46 -1.60 -12.55 -26.05
CA GLN A 46 -1.89 -13.99 -26.03
C GLN A 46 -1.42 -14.61 -24.71
N LEU A 47 -2.23 -14.46 -23.67
CA LEU A 47 -2.00 -15.08 -22.38
C LEU A 47 -3.00 -16.23 -22.17
N SER A 48 -2.48 -17.39 -21.78
CA SER A 48 -3.28 -18.50 -21.27
C SER A 48 -3.98 -18.12 -19.96
N ALA A 49 -4.99 -18.91 -19.55
CA ALA A 49 -5.72 -18.69 -18.31
C ALA A 49 -4.81 -18.68 -17.06
N VAL A 50 -3.76 -19.52 -17.06
CA VAL A 50 -2.80 -19.59 -15.95
C VAL A 50 -1.92 -18.34 -15.90
N GLU A 51 -1.44 -17.88 -17.06
CA GLU A 51 -0.63 -16.66 -17.15
C GLU A 51 -1.43 -15.41 -16.76
N TRP A 52 -2.73 -15.37 -17.11
CA TRP A 52 -3.64 -14.36 -16.60
C TRP A 52 -3.74 -14.39 -15.07
N GLY A 53 -3.86 -15.56 -14.47
CA GLY A 53 -3.87 -15.71 -13.01
C GLY A 53 -2.59 -15.15 -12.36
N LEU A 54 -1.42 -15.45 -12.94
CA LEU A 54 -0.13 -14.96 -12.46
C LEU A 54 0.04 -13.44 -12.64
N LEU A 55 -0.58 -12.85 -13.66
CA LEU A 55 -0.52 -11.42 -13.95
C LEU A 55 -1.49 -10.59 -13.09
N LEU A 56 -2.69 -11.13 -12.84
CA LEU A 56 -3.74 -10.41 -12.13
C LEU A 56 -3.40 -10.13 -10.67
N ILE A 57 -2.66 -11.03 -10.00
CA ILE A 57 -2.24 -10.85 -8.61
C ILE A 57 -1.33 -9.60 -8.45
N PRO A 58 -0.18 -9.48 -9.14
CA PRO A 58 0.66 -8.29 -9.06
C PRO A 58 -0.05 -7.04 -9.59
N ALA A 59 -0.93 -7.15 -10.59
CA ALA A 59 -1.73 -6.03 -11.06
C ALA A 59 -2.70 -5.52 -9.97
N ALA A 60 -3.44 -6.42 -9.33
CA ALA A 60 -4.37 -6.08 -8.25
C ALA A 60 -3.65 -5.47 -7.04
N LEU A 61 -2.48 -6.00 -6.67
CA LEU A 61 -1.67 -5.42 -5.59
C LEU A 61 -1.14 -4.03 -5.96
N THR A 62 -0.67 -3.83 -7.19
CA THR A 62 -0.20 -2.52 -7.68
C THR A 62 -1.33 -1.50 -7.64
N VAL A 63 -2.50 -1.84 -8.18
CA VAL A 63 -3.70 -0.99 -8.15
C VAL A 63 -4.13 -0.72 -6.70
N GLY A 64 -4.15 -1.73 -5.85
CA GLY A 64 -4.49 -1.60 -4.43
C GLY A 64 -3.56 -0.67 -3.67
N LEU A 65 -2.25 -0.70 -3.95
CA LEU A 65 -1.26 0.21 -3.39
C LEU A 65 -1.49 1.65 -3.86
N VAL A 66 -1.63 1.87 -5.16
CA VAL A 66 -1.84 3.21 -5.74
C VAL A 66 -3.16 3.81 -5.26
N ALA A 67 -4.25 3.03 -5.29
CA ALA A 67 -5.54 3.44 -4.75
C ALA A 67 -5.47 3.70 -3.25
N GLY A 68 -4.76 2.83 -2.50
CA GLY A 68 -4.52 3.00 -1.07
C GLY A 68 -3.78 4.29 -0.75
N VAL A 69 -2.77 4.66 -1.54
CA VAL A 69 -2.04 5.93 -1.44
C VAL A 69 -2.99 7.11 -1.62
N VAL A 70 -3.77 7.12 -2.70
CA VAL A 70 -4.72 8.21 -2.98
C VAL A 70 -5.76 8.32 -1.87
N LEU A 71 -6.36 7.20 -1.46
CA LEU A 71 -7.35 7.18 -0.38
C LEU A 71 -6.75 7.63 0.95
N LEU A 72 -5.49 7.30 1.24
CA LEU A 72 -4.82 7.76 2.44
C LEU A 72 -4.58 9.27 2.37
N LEU A 73 -4.02 9.79 1.28
CA LEU A 73 -3.73 11.22 1.13
C LEU A 73 -4.97 12.11 1.20
N VAL A 74 -6.11 11.63 0.67
CA VAL A 74 -7.40 12.32 0.77
C VAL A 74 -8.05 12.11 2.17
N GLY A 75 -7.38 11.41 3.08
CA GLY A 75 -7.87 11.12 4.43
C GLY A 75 -9.12 10.24 4.43
N ARG A 76 -9.35 9.48 3.35
CA ARG A 76 -10.55 8.64 3.17
C ARG A 76 -10.34 7.23 3.68
N SER A 77 -9.17 6.61 3.53
CA SER A 77 -8.94 5.25 4.05
C SER A 77 -7.47 4.99 4.30
N TRP A 78 -7.14 4.44 5.47
CA TRP A 78 -5.83 3.87 5.76
C TRP A 78 -5.78 2.36 5.50
N GLY A 79 -6.92 1.68 5.64
CA GLY A 79 -7.00 0.21 5.61
C GLY A 79 -6.63 -0.40 4.27
N LEU A 80 -7.00 0.24 3.15
CA LEU A 80 -6.67 -0.29 1.82
C LEU A 80 -5.15 -0.35 1.61
N LEU A 81 -4.43 0.71 2.00
CA LEU A 81 -2.98 0.75 1.90
C LEU A 81 -2.33 -0.30 2.82
N THR A 82 -2.80 -0.41 4.06
CA THR A 82 -2.30 -1.41 5.02
C THR A 82 -2.48 -2.84 4.49
N VAL A 83 -3.66 -3.15 3.95
CA VAL A 83 -3.97 -4.49 3.44
C VAL A 83 -3.15 -4.79 2.18
N ALA A 84 -3.12 -3.88 1.20
CA ALA A 84 -2.37 -4.10 -0.04
C ALA A 84 -0.86 -4.22 0.21
N ALA A 85 -0.30 -3.34 1.04
CA ALA A 85 1.12 -3.39 1.39
C ALA A 85 1.46 -4.61 2.25
N GLY A 86 0.60 -4.97 3.21
CA GLY A 86 0.76 -6.20 4.00
C GLY A 86 0.71 -7.45 3.13
N ALA A 87 -0.25 -7.52 2.20
CA ALA A 87 -0.39 -8.63 1.26
C ALA A 87 0.85 -8.75 0.35
N LEU A 88 1.38 -7.64 -0.16
CA LEU A 88 2.60 -7.66 -0.97
C LEU A 88 3.81 -8.14 -0.15
N ALA A 89 3.97 -7.66 1.09
CA ALA A 89 5.05 -8.11 1.97
C ALA A 89 4.97 -9.62 2.24
N LEU A 90 3.77 -10.12 2.57
CA LEU A 90 3.52 -11.54 2.79
C LEU A 90 3.74 -12.36 1.53
N LEU A 91 3.38 -11.85 0.35
CA LEU A 91 3.61 -12.52 -0.91
C LEU A 91 5.10 -12.69 -1.19
N ILE A 92 5.91 -11.64 -0.98
CA ILE A 92 7.37 -11.70 -1.16
C ILE A 92 8.00 -12.70 -0.19
N VAL A 93 7.63 -12.64 1.10
CA VAL A 93 8.15 -13.56 2.12
C VAL A 93 7.72 -14.99 1.80
N GLY A 94 6.43 -15.22 1.53
CA GLY A 94 5.89 -16.54 1.25
C GLY A 94 6.45 -17.15 -0.02
N GLY A 95 6.57 -16.37 -1.09
CA GLY A 95 7.20 -16.80 -2.34
C GLY A 95 8.68 -17.11 -2.19
N THR A 96 9.39 -16.39 -1.33
CA THR A 96 10.81 -16.67 -1.03
C THR A 96 10.98 -17.92 -0.18
N VAL A 97 10.19 -18.07 0.89
CA VAL A 97 10.35 -19.14 1.88
C VAL A 97 9.76 -20.47 1.41
N PHE A 98 8.60 -20.43 0.76
CA PHE A 98 7.86 -21.64 0.35
C PHE A 98 7.87 -21.87 -1.16
N GLY A 99 8.05 -20.81 -1.96
CA GLY A 99 7.92 -20.85 -3.42
C GLY A 99 9.23 -20.91 -4.20
N GLY A 100 10.39 -20.82 -3.54
CA GLY A 100 11.70 -20.84 -4.21
C GLY A 100 12.00 -19.62 -5.10
N TRP A 101 11.24 -18.53 -4.99
CA TRP A 101 11.35 -17.38 -5.92
C TRP A 101 12.72 -16.70 -5.94
N ALA A 102 13.51 -16.88 -4.90
CA ALA A 102 14.79 -16.22 -4.72
C ALA A 102 15.89 -17.18 -4.26
N GLU A 103 15.93 -18.42 -4.78
CA GLU A 103 16.98 -19.40 -4.44
C GLU A 103 18.41 -18.85 -4.58
N GLY A 104 18.65 -17.95 -5.54
CA GLY A 104 19.95 -17.28 -5.73
C GLY A 104 20.21 -16.06 -4.84
N ALA A 105 19.18 -15.49 -4.19
CA ALA A 105 19.31 -14.26 -3.40
C ALA A 105 18.18 -14.11 -2.34
N PRO A 106 17.99 -15.09 -1.44
CA PRO A 106 16.81 -15.11 -0.56
C PRO A 106 16.82 -13.95 0.44
N VAL A 107 18.01 -13.57 0.94
CA VAL A 107 18.17 -12.43 1.86
C VAL A 107 17.73 -11.13 1.18
N PHE A 108 18.10 -10.92 -0.08
CA PHE A 108 17.69 -9.72 -0.81
C PHE A 108 16.17 -9.64 -0.96
N ALA A 109 15.53 -10.76 -1.32
CA ALA A 109 14.08 -10.83 -1.42
C ALA A 109 13.40 -10.54 -0.07
N LEU A 110 13.89 -11.12 1.02
CA LEU A 110 13.37 -10.86 2.37
C LEU A 110 13.57 -9.39 2.80
N VAL A 111 14.72 -8.80 2.49
CA VAL A 111 14.99 -7.37 2.75
C VAL A 111 14.06 -6.49 1.92
N SER A 112 13.76 -6.86 0.68
CA SER A 112 12.83 -6.11 -0.17
C SER A 112 11.40 -6.09 0.39
N ALA A 113 10.98 -7.14 1.11
CA ALA A 113 9.68 -7.19 1.79
C ALA A 113 9.55 -6.17 2.94
N LEU A 114 10.66 -5.61 3.43
CA LEU A 114 10.64 -4.61 4.50
C LEU A 114 9.96 -3.31 4.06
N LEU A 115 10.08 -2.92 2.79
CA LEU A 115 9.44 -1.70 2.28
C LEU A 115 7.90 -1.77 2.37
N PRO A 116 7.23 -2.77 1.78
CA PRO A 116 5.78 -2.88 1.88
C PRO A 116 5.34 -3.20 3.32
N ALA A 117 6.12 -3.95 4.10
CA ALA A 117 5.81 -4.21 5.51
C ALA A 117 5.84 -2.92 6.36
N ALA A 118 6.87 -2.08 6.17
CA ALA A 118 6.99 -0.79 6.85
C ALA A 118 5.88 0.17 6.41
N ALA A 119 5.52 0.19 5.12
CA ALA A 119 4.38 0.97 4.64
C ALA A 119 3.07 0.54 5.33
N ALA A 120 2.82 -0.77 5.43
CA ALA A 120 1.64 -1.30 6.10
C ALA A 120 1.60 -0.91 7.59
N ALA A 121 2.72 -1.09 8.30
CA ALA A 121 2.85 -0.78 9.72
C ALA A 121 2.67 0.71 10.01
N LEU A 122 3.28 1.59 9.20
CA LEU A 122 3.15 3.04 9.34
C LEU A 122 1.73 3.51 9.05
N ALA A 123 1.08 2.98 8.01
CA ALA A 123 -0.31 3.29 7.69
C ALA A 123 -1.29 2.84 8.78
N ALA A 124 -0.98 1.74 9.49
CA ALA A 124 -1.82 1.20 10.56
C ALA A 124 -1.69 1.95 11.90
N ARG A 125 -0.76 2.92 12.02
CA ARG A 125 -0.50 3.63 13.29
C ARG A 125 -1.73 4.41 13.78
N PRO A 126 -1.93 4.49 15.12
CA PRO A 126 -3.08 5.18 15.71
C PRO A 126 -3.18 6.65 15.30
N VAL A 127 -2.04 7.34 15.14
CA VAL A 127 -2.00 8.73 14.67
C VAL A 127 -2.56 8.90 13.26
N VAL A 128 -2.29 7.96 12.35
CA VAL A 128 -2.80 7.96 10.97
C VAL A 128 -4.29 7.64 10.97
N ARG A 129 -4.71 6.66 11.78
CA ARG A 129 -6.12 6.29 11.94
C ARG A 129 -6.95 7.45 12.48
N GLY A 130 -6.46 8.15 13.50
CA GLY A 130 -7.10 9.32 14.09
C GLY A 130 -7.22 10.47 13.08
N TRP A 131 -6.15 10.73 12.31
CA TRP A 131 -6.18 11.75 11.27
C TRP A 131 -7.20 11.43 10.16
N VAL A 132 -7.25 10.18 9.66
CA VAL A 132 -8.27 9.74 8.68
C VAL A 132 -9.68 9.87 9.25
N ALA A 133 -9.90 9.50 10.52
CA ALA A 133 -11.20 9.62 11.16
C ALA A 133 -11.67 11.09 11.24
N ALA A 134 -10.78 12.01 11.62
CA ALA A 134 -11.09 13.45 11.64
C ALA A 134 -11.44 13.98 10.24
N ARG A 135 -10.67 13.62 9.21
CA ARG A 135 -10.91 14.00 7.81
C ARG A 135 -12.20 13.41 7.23
N ARG A 136 -12.70 12.29 7.78
CA ARG A 136 -14.01 11.75 7.41
C ARG A 136 -15.14 12.53 8.08
N ALA A 137 -14.98 12.84 9.37
CA ALA A 137 -15.98 13.60 10.13
C ALA A 137 -16.22 15.00 9.52
N GLU A 138 -15.16 15.70 9.11
CA GLU A 138 -15.27 16.99 8.42
C GLU A 138 -16.15 16.94 7.16
N ARG A 139 -16.04 15.86 6.36
CA ARG A 139 -16.81 15.69 5.12
C ARG A 139 -18.25 15.24 5.33
N SER A 140 -18.55 14.68 6.49
CA SER A 140 -19.90 14.23 6.83
C SER A 140 -20.72 15.31 7.54
N GLY A 141 -20.08 16.40 7.98
CA GLY A 141 -20.73 17.58 8.55
C GLY A 141 -20.96 18.72 7.56
N GLU A 142 -20.55 18.55 6.29
CA GLU A 142 -20.95 19.36 5.13
C GLU A 142 -22.24 18.79 4.52
#